data_AF-A0A9P9EY14-F1
#
_entry.id   AF-A0A9P9EY14-F1
#
_cell.length_a   1.000
_cell.length_b   1.000
_cell.length_c   1.000
_cell.angle_alpha   90.00
_cell.angle_beta   90.00
_cell.angle_gamma   90.00
#
_symmetry.space_group_name_H-M   'P 1'
#
loop_
_entity.id
_entity.type
_entity.pdbx_description
1 polymer ?
#
loop_
_entity_poly.entity_id
_entity_poly.type
_entity_poly.pdbx_seq_one_letter_code
_entity_poly.pdbx_strand_id
1 'polypeptide(L)'
;MLVLMTDVFPTGYFAASRYLKDLPQTQEDTVAVVLGCGPVGICAIAPAIYLTGGKARIFAVDFVSKRLREAGKQGAMPIHLSEDVQKIKDASSGRGAGVVMEVVGQDALELAFDLIWPFGRPLKPLHSET
;
A
#
# COMPACT_ATOMS: atom_id res chain seq x y z
N MET A 1 -7.14 -3.82 -24.30
CA MET A 1 -6.03 -3.08 -23.66
C MET A 1 -6.40 -1.64 -23.32
N LEU A 2 -7.30 -0.98 -24.07
CA LEU A 2 -7.73 0.41 -23.82
C LEU A 2 -8.23 0.63 -22.38
N VAL A 3 -9.21 -0.15 -21.92
CA VAL A 3 -9.78 -0.06 -20.54
C VAL A 3 -8.70 -0.14 -19.45
N LEU A 4 -7.71 -1.02 -19.62
CA LEU A 4 -6.64 -1.17 -18.63
C LEU A 4 -5.79 0.12 -18.53
N MET A 5 -5.46 0.73 -19.66
CA MET A 5 -4.58 1.91 -19.68
C MET A 5 -5.32 3.23 -19.46
N THR A 6 -6.61 3.32 -19.79
CA THR A 6 -7.38 4.57 -19.70
C THR A 6 -8.17 4.70 -18.40
N ASP A 7 -8.43 3.60 -17.69
CA ASP A 7 -9.23 3.59 -16.47
C ASP A 7 -8.47 2.94 -15.31
N VAL A 8 -8.17 1.65 -15.41
CA VAL A 8 -7.62 0.87 -14.29
C VAL A 8 -6.24 1.36 -13.84
N PHE A 9 -5.32 1.54 -14.77
CA PHE A 9 -3.97 2.04 -14.49
C PHE A 9 -3.97 3.48 -13.94
N PRO A 10 -4.61 4.47 -14.58
CA PRO A 10 -4.64 5.83 -14.05
C PRO A 10 -5.37 5.90 -12.70
N THR A 11 -6.39 5.07 -12.45
CA THR A 11 -7.03 4.96 -11.13
C THR A 11 -6.05 4.47 -10.07
N GLY A 12 -5.33 3.37 -10.33
CA GLY A 12 -4.31 2.86 -9.42
C GLY A 12 -3.15 3.85 -9.19
N TYR A 13 -2.70 4.50 -10.26
CA TYR A 13 -1.68 5.56 -10.19
C TYR A 13 -2.16 6.77 -9.38
N PHE A 14 -3.41 7.18 -9.54
CA PHE A 14 -3.99 8.29 -8.79
C PHE A 14 -4.02 7.96 -7.29
N ALA A 15 -4.49 6.76 -6.92
CA ALA A 15 -4.49 6.28 -5.54
C ALA A 15 -3.08 6.33 -4.91
N ALA A 16 -2.06 5.83 -5.62
CA ALA A 16 -0.68 5.87 -5.16
C ALA A 16 -0.12 7.31 -5.07
N SER A 17 -0.27 8.08 -6.14
CA SER A 17 0.32 9.42 -6.25
C SER A 17 -0.26 10.43 -5.28
N ARG A 18 -1.52 10.28 -4.85
CA ARG A 18 -2.16 11.24 -3.93
C ARG A 18 -1.41 11.41 -2.61
N TYR A 19 -0.78 10.33 -2.13
CA TYR A 19 -0.11 10.28 -0.84
C TYR A 19 1.35 9.81 -0.89
N LEU A 20 1.81 9.20 -1.97
CA LEU A 20 3.20 8.72 -2.06
C LEU A 20 4.14 9.68 -2.80
N LYS A 21 3.64 10.54 -3.70
CA LYS A 21 4.51 11.41 -4.53
C LYS A 21 5.31 12.45 -3.72
N ASP A 22 4.73 12.92 -2.62
CA ASP A 22 5.31 13.97 -1.76
C ASP A 22 5.98 13.36 -0.51
N LEU A 23 6.38 12.08 -0.56
CA LEU A 23 7.04 11.43 0.58
C LEU A 23 8.48 11.96 0.68
N PRO A 24 8.94 12.38 1.88
CA PRO A 24 10.35 12.66 2.10
C PRO A 24 11.19 11.43 1.73
N GLN A 25 12.21 11.64 0.89
CA GLN A 25 13.11 10.58 0.42
C GLN A 25 13.89 9.88 1.54
N THR A 26 13.79 10.39 2.77
CA THR A 26 14.44 9.88 4.00
C THR A 26 13.54 8.96 4.84
N GLN A 27 12.27 8.77 4.49
CA GLN A 27 11.36 7.88 5.23
C GLN A 27 11.45 6.43 4.72
N GLU A 28 12.55 5.74 5.07
CA GLU A 28 12.75 4.30 4.80
C GLU A 28 11.75 3.42 5.56
N ASP A 29 11.17 3.92 6.67
CA ASP A 29 10.17 3.20 7.45
C ASP A 29 8.75 3.28 6.90
N THR A 30 8.54 3.89 5.73
CA THR A 30 7.20 4.05 5.17
C THR A 30 6.56 2.68 4.92
N VAL A 31 5.42 2.44 5.56
CA VAL A 31 4.57 1.28 5.30
C VAL A 31 3.34 1.76 4.55
N ALA A 32 3.12 1.21 3.35
CA ALA A 32 1.91 1.42 2.59
C ALA A 32 1.22 0.08 2.33
N VAL A 33 -0.11 0.08 2.32
CA VAL A 33 -0.93 -1.11 2.09
C VAL A 33 -1.78 -0.89 0.85
N VAL A 34 -1.84 -1.88 -0.03
CA VAL A 34 -2.82 -2.00 -1.10
C VAL A 34 -3.81 -3.09 -0.68
N LEU A 35 -5.05 -2.70 -0.36
CA LEU A 35 -6.13 -3.63 -0.08
C LEU A 35 -6.83 -3.97 -1.39
N GLY A 36 -6.78 -5.25 -1.76
CA GLY A 36 -7.28 -5.76 -3.03
C GLY A 36 -6.18 -5.84 -4.08
N CYS A 37 -5.96 -7.04 -4.61
CA CYS A 37 -5.04 -7.34 -5.70
C CYS A 37 -5.80 -7.65 -7.00
N GLY A 38 -6.96 -7.01 -7.21
CA GLY A 38 -7.65 -6.99 -8.49
C GLY A 38 -6.89 -6.18 -9.55
N PRO A 39 -7.48 -5.94 -10.73
CA PRO A 39 -6.82 -5.17 -11.80
C PRO A 39 -6.29 -3.81 -11.32
N VAL A 40 -7.09 -3.07 -10.55
CA VAL A 40 -6.71 -1.74 -10.03
C VAL A 40 -5.54 -1.86 -9.04
N GLY A 41 -5.62 -2.77 -8.07
CA GLY A 41 -4.57 -2.94 -7.07
C GLY A 41 -3.24 -3.40 -7.65
N ILE A 42 -3.27 -4.34 -8.60
CA ILE A 42 -2.08 -4.77 -9.34
C ILE A 42 -1.48 -3.61 -10.14
N CYS A 43 -2.30 -2.71 -10.68
CA CYS A 43 -1.83 -1.50 -11.34
C CYS A 43 -1.40 -0.39 -10.37
N ALA A 44 -1.79 -0.44 -9.10
CA ALA A 44 -1.41 0.54 -8.08
C ALA A 44 -0.03 0.23 -7.46
N ILE A 45 0.37 -1.05 -7.40
CA ILE A 45 1.63 -1.50 -6.80
C ILE A 45 2.85 -0.90 -7.53
N ALA A 46 2.92 -1.02 -8.86
CA ALA A 46 4.07 -0.52 -9.61
C ALA A 46 4.28 1.01 -9.44
N PRO A 47 3.25 1.87 -9.56
CA PRO A 47 3.34 3.28 -9.20
C PRO A 47 3.76 3.51 -7.74
N ALA A 48 3.23 2.75 -6.79
CA ALA A 48 3.59 2.92 -5.38
C ALA A 48 5.08 2.66 -5.12
N ILE A 49 5.63 1.60 -5.71
CA ILE A 49 7.06 1.30 -5.65
C ILE A 49 7.88 2.40 -6.34
N TYR A 50 7.47 2.81 -7.54
CA TYR A 50 8.17 3.85 -8.31
C TYR A 50 8.21 5.20 -7.57
N LEU A 51 7.06 5.66 -7.07
CA LEU A 51 6.92 6.96 -6.41
C LEU A 51 7.67 7.03 -5.07
N THR A 52 7.88 5.88 -4.43
CA THR A 52 8.65 5.78 -3.18
C THR A 52 10.13 5.49 -3.40
N GLY A 53 10.58 5.41 -4.66
CA GLY A 53 11.96 5.04 -5.00
C GLY A 53 12.34 3.63 -4.52
N GLY A 54 11.36 2.75 -4.32
CA GLY A 54 11.54 1.41 -3.76
C GLY A 54 11.87 1.36 -2.26
N LYS A 55 11.83 2.49 -1.55
CA LYS A 55 12.18 2.56 -0.12
C LYS A 55 11.03 2.21 0.81
N ALA A 56 9.79 2.38 0.36
CA ALA A 56 8.63 2.02 1.17
C ALA A 56 8.35 0.52 1.11
N ARG A 57 7.95 -0.05 2.24
CA ARG A 57 7.40 -1.41 2.28
C ARG A 57 5.94 -1.38 1.82
N ILE A 58 5.68 -1.99 0.68
CA ILE A 58 4.35 -2.08 0.08
C ILE A 58 3.76 -3.45 0.41
N PHE A 59 2.75 -3.50 1.26
CA PHE A 59 2.00 -4.72 1.54
C PHE A 59 0.80 -4.82 0.60
N ALA A 60 0.58 -6.02 0.04
CA ALA A 60 -0.55 -6.31 -0.83
C ALA A 60 -1.45 -7.32 -0.12
N VAL A 61 -2.71 -6.96 0.13
CA VAL A 61 -3.66 -7.78 0.90
C VAL A 61 -4.81 -8.22 0.00
N ASP A 62 -5.11 -9.51 -0.04
CA ASP A 62 -6.24 -10.09 -0.79
C ASP A 62 -6.59 -11.48 -0.20
N PHE A 63 -7.75 -12.03 -0.54
CA PHE A 63 -8.16 -13.40 -0.20
C PHE A 63 -7.88 -14.39 -1.35
N VAL A 64 -7.47 -13.91 -2.52
CA VAL A 64 -7.15 -14.74 -3.68
C VAL A 64 -5.64 -14.89 -3.79
N SER A 65 -5.12 -16.04 -3.34
CA SER A 65 -3.69 -16.38 -3.39
C SER A 65 -3.03 -16.20 -4.76
N LYS A 66 -3.77 -16.45 -5.86
CA LYS A 66 -3.27 -16.21 -7.23
C LYS A 66 -2.95 -14.74 -7.48
N ARG A 67 -3.79 -13.81 -7.00
CA ARG A 67 -3.60 -12.37 -7.17
C ARG A 67 -2.42 -11.87 -6.34
N LEU A 68 -2.30 -12.36 -5.10
CA LEU A 68 -1.16 -12.09 -4.23
C LEU A 68 0.16 -12.51 -4.84
N ARG A 69 0.22 -13.67 -5.51
CA ARG A 69 1.44 -14.09 -6.20
C ARG A 69 1.84 -13.12 -7.32
N GLU A 70 0.88 -12.59 -8.07
CA GLU A 70 1.18 -11.58 -9.10
C GLU A 70 1.63 -10.26 -8.49
N ALA A 71 1.04 -9.85 -7.36
CA ALA A 71 1.51 -8.69 -6.58
C ALA A 71 2.95 -8.88 -6.09
N GLY A 72 3.27 -10.07 -5.58
CA GLY A 72 4.62 -10.43 -5.12
C GLY A 72 5.68 -10.35 -6.22
N LYS A 73 5.34 -10.75 -7.45
CA LYS A 73 6.25 -10.62 -8.60
C LYS A 73 6.60 -9.16 -8.94
N GLN A 74 5.74 -8.20 -8.59
CA GLN A 74 6.03 -6.77 -8.78
C GLN A 74 6.89 -6.18 -7.66
N GLY A 75 7.14 -6.91 -6.58
CA GLY A 75 7.91 -6.44 -5.42
C GLY A 75 7.08 -6.04 -4.21
N ALA A 76 5.76 -6.26 -4.21
CA ALA A 76 4.94 -6.11 -3.01
C ALA A 76 5.12 -7.31 -2.05
N MET A 77 4.84 -7.09 -0.78
CA MET A 77 4.83 -8.11 0.27
C MET A 77 3.40 -8.67 0.40
N PRO A 78 3.11 -9.88 -0.12
CA PRO A 78 1.76 -10.42 -0.11
C PRO A 78 1.34 -10.86 1.29
N ILE A 79 0.09 -10.54 1.66
CA ILE A 79 -0.56 -11.01 2.89
C ILE A 79 -1.94 -11.54 2.53
N HIS A 80 -2.22 -12.79 2.88
CA HIS A 80 -3.55 -13.35 2.73
C HIS A 80 -4.48 -12.85 3.84
N LEU A 81 -5.75 -12.57 3.53
CA LEU A 81 -6.72 -12.08 4.54
C LEU A 81 -7.00 -13.06 5.68
N SER A 82 -6.74 -14.36 5.48
CA SER A 82 -6.82 -15.36 6.56
C SER A 82 -5.58 -15.39 7.45
N GLU A 83 -4.52 -14.66 7.08
CA GLU A 83 -3.33 -14.52 7.90
C GLU A 83 -3.45 -13.34 8.85
N ASP A 84 -2.56 -13.31 9.83
CA ASP A 84 -2.53 -12.24 10.80
C ASP A 84 -2.05 -10.92 10.16
N VAL A 85 -3.00 -9.99 9.99
CA VAL A 85 -2.76 -8.61 9.56
C VAL A 85 -1.88 -7.83 10.55
N GLN A 86 -1.66 -8.35 11.76
CA GLN A 86 -0.71 -7.80 12.72
C GLN A 86 0.70 -7.65 12.15
N LYS A 87 1.09 -8.48 11.17
CA LYS A 87 2.36 -8.33 10.43
C LYS A 87 2.57 -6.92 9.85
N ILE A 88 1.49 -6.23 9.44
CA ILE A 88 1.55 -4.85 8.93
C ILE A 88 1.86 -3.86 10.06
N LYS A 89 1.27 -4.08 11.24
CA LYS A 89 1.53 -3.27 12.44
C LYS A 89 2.94 -3.52 12.95
N ASP A 90 3.39 -4.77 12.97
CA ASP A 90 4.76 -5.12 13.40
C ASP A 90 5.81 -4.51 12.47
N ALA A 91 5.55 -4.51 11.16
CA ALA A 91 6.41 -3.82 10.20
C ALA A 91 6.55 -2.33 10.55
N SER A 92 5.49 -1.68 11.01
CA SER A 92 5.47 -0.25 11.35
C SER A 92 5.76 0.05 12.83
N SER A 93 6.41 -0.86 13.56
CA SER A 93 6.71 -0.72 15.00
C SER A 93 5.44 -0.53 15.86
N GLY A 94 4.36 -1.23 15.51
CA GLY A 94 3.07 -1.23 16.22
C GLY A 94 2.11 -0.10 15.81
N ARG A 95 2.50 0.79 14.89
CA ARG A 95 1.71 1.98 14.53
C ARG A 95 0.58 1.73 13.54
N GLY A 96 0.82 0.86 12.57
CA GLY A 96 -0.04 0.68 11.39
C GLY A 96 0.54 1.33 10.13
N ALA A 97 -0.19 1.19 9.02
CA ALA A 97 0.19 1.71 7.73
C ALA A 97 0.08 3.24 7.69
N GLY A 98 1.09 3.92 7.13
CA GLY A 98 1.03 5.37 6.93
C GLY A 98 0.11 5.77 5.77
N VAL A 99 -0.10 4.86 4.82
CA VAL A 99 -1.00 5.01 3.68
C VAL A 99 -1.70 3.67 3.44
N VAL A 100 -3.02 3.71 3.28
CA VAL A 100 -3.83 2.55 2.84
C VAL A 100 -4.54 2.94 1.54
N MET A 101 -4.29 2.16 0.49
CA MET A 101 -4.97 2.25 -0.80
C MET A 101 -6.04 1.16 -0.85
N GLU A 102 -7.28 1.54 -0.58
CA GLU A 102 -8.46 0.68 -0.64
C GLU A 102 -8.98 0.66 -2.09
N VAL A 103 -8.95 -0.52 -2.73
CA VAL A 103 -9.34 -0.70 -4.14
C VAL A 103 -10.20 -1.96 -4.36
N VAL A 104 -10.93 -2.37 -3.34
CA VAL A 104 -11.94 -3.45 -3.35
C VAL A 104 -13.36 -2.86 -3.36
N GLY A 105 -13.64 -1.92 -2.46
CA GLY A 105 -14.97 -1.34 -2.22
C GLY A 105 -15.44 -1.48 -0.77
N GLN A 106 -16.77 -1.38 -0.57
CA GLN A 106 -17.40 -1.20 0.73
C GLN A 106 -16.97 -2.21 1.80
N ASP A 107 -16.80 -3.48 1.42
CA ASP A 107 -16.50 -4.58 2.35
C ASP A 107 -15.07 -4.52 2.94
N ALA A 108 -14.16 -3.74 2.35
CA ALA A 108 -12.77 -3.62 2.82
C ALA A 108 -12.50 -2.32 3.58
N LEU A 109 -13.49 -1.43 3.69
CA LEU A 109 -13.30 -0.10 4.27
C LEU A 109 -13.01 -0.16 5.77
N GLU A 110 -13.70 -1.03 6.52
CA GLU A 110 -13.44 -1.20 7.96
C GLU A 110 -12.00 -1.68 8.21
N LEU A 111 -11.55 -2.67 7.44
CA LEU A 111 -10.17 -3.15 7.51
C LEU A 111 -9.17 -2.04 7.17
N ALA A 112 -9.49 -1.16 6.22
CA ALA A 112 -8.64 -0.02 5.89
C ALA A 112 -8.45 0.91 7.10
N PHE A 113 -9.51 1.15 7.87
CA PHE A 113 -9.44 1.96 9.11
C PHE A 113 -8.68 1.25 10.24
N ASP A 114 -8.78 -0.07 10.35
CA ASP A 114 -8.06 -0.83 11.38
C ASP A 114 -6.54 -0.92 11.13
N LEU A 115 -6.16 -0.83 9.86
CA LEU A 115 -4.77 -0.92 9.41
C LEU A 115 -4.07 0.43 9.40
N ILE A 116 -4.79 1.53 9.18
CA ILE A 116 -4.18 2.85 9.11
C ILE A 116 -3.71 3.30 10.49
N TRP A 117 -2.51 3.89 10.55
CA TRP A 117 -2.02 4.51 11.77
C TRP A 117 -2.94 5.68 12.17
N PRO A 118 -3.33 5.82 13.45
CA PRO A 118 -3.89 7.06 13.99
C PRO A 118 -3.21 8.32 13.46
N PHE A 119 -3.99 9.22 12.86
CA PHE A 119 -3.57 10.45 12.13
C PHE A 119 -2.89 10.27 10.78
N GLY A 120 -2.64 9.04 10.34
CA GLY A 120 -1.97 8.75 9.07
C GLY A 120 -0.61 9.45 8.95
N ARG A 121 -0.06 9.46 7.74
CA ARG A 121 1.18 10.15 7.29
C ARG A 121 1.88 11.08 8.32
N PRO A 122 2.98 10.66 8.99
CA PRO A 122 3.85 11.61 9.70
C PRO A 122 4.68 12.43 8.69
N LEU A 123 4.64 13.76 8.80
CA LEU A 123 5.37 14.69 7.91
C LEU A 123 6.84 14.94 8.30
N LYS A 124 7.36 14.27 9.34
CA LYS A 124 8.75 14.42 9.80
C LYS A 124 9.50 13.08 9.88
N PRO A 125 10.82 13.06 9.59
CA PRO A 125 11.68 11.94 9.93
C PRO A 125 11.75 11.79 11.47
N LEU A 126 11.68 10.56 11.97
CA LEU A 126 11.71 10.26 13.41
C LEU A 126 13.12 10.29 14.02
N HIS A 127 14.14 10.59 13.23
CA HIS A 127 15.54 10.62 13.65
C HIS A 127 16.23 11.97 13.43
N SER A 128 15.48 13.09 13.44
CA SER A 128 16.08 14.44 13.38
C SER A 128 16.25 15.12 14.75
N GLU A 129 16.36 14.35 15.83
CA GLU A 129 16.82 14.85 17.12
C GLU A 129 18.10 14.11 17.52
N THR A 130 19.22 14.56 16.95
CA THR A 130 20.55 14.60 17.58
C THR A 130 21.47 15.49 16.76
#